data_AF-A0A135UJ37-F1
#
_entry.id   AF-A0A135UJ37-F1
#
_cell.length_a   1.000
_cell.length_b   1.000
_cell.length_c   1.000
_cell.angle_alpha   90.00
_cell.angle_beta   90.00
_cell.angle_gamma   90.00
#
_symmetry.space_group_name_H-M   'P 1'
#
loop_
_entity.id
_entity.type
_entity.pdbx_description
1 polymer ?
#
loop_
_entity_poly.entity_id
_entity_poly.type
_entity_poly.pdbx_seq_one_letter_code
_entity_poly.pdbx_strand_id
1 'polypeptide(L)'
;MSGTLTARWIPLNNSLNPVWRDAALHLVAAQGWDDSDAPEIIDAAVDRLMYTSLEALRELDPTSGAYLNELRLCSQRSQASTFEPGWQTSFFGVNYPLLRFIKARYDPNDLLWCPNCVGSEGWVQQEEETLCRAFRPL
;
A
#
# COMPACT_ATOMS: atom_id res chain seq x y z
N MET A 1 -15.06 3.29 11.29
CA MET A 1 -15.15 1.92 11.88
C MET A 1 -14.83 0.91 10.79
N SER A 2 -13.55 0.56 10.62
CA SER A 2 -13.10 -0.49 9.69
C SER A 2 -13.05 -1.87 10.38
N GLY A 3 -12.79 -1.90 11.69
CA GLY A 3 -12.54 -3.13 12.45
C GLY A 3 -13.70 -4.12 12.61
N THR A 4 -14.97 -3.69 12.43
CA THR A 4 -16.13 -4.58 12.64
C THR A 4 -16.35 -5.60 11.51
N LEU A 5 -15.78 -5.38 10.32
CA LEU A 5 -15.81 -6.36 9.22
C LEU A 5 -14.57 -7.27 9.21
N THR A 6 -13.53 -6.91 9.96
CA THR A 6 -12.27 -7.64 10.07
C THR A 6 -12.42 -8.88 10.95
N ALA A 7 -13.07 -8.74 12.12
CA ALA A 7 -13.22 -9.80 13.12
C ALA A 7 -14.45 -10.73 12.92
N ARG A 8 -14.90 -10.96 11.67
CA ARG A 8 -15.95 -11.96 11.39
C ARG A 8 -15.35 -13.22 10.77
N TRP A 9 -15.59 -14.36 11.44
CA TRP A 9 -15.17 -15.70 10.98
C TRP A 9 -16.00 -16.26 9.82
N ILE A 10 -17.14 -15.63 9.50
CA ILE A 10 -17.99 -16.03 8.37
C ILE A 10 -17.43 -15.38 7.09
N PRO A 11 -17.10 -16.17 6.06
CA PRO A 11 -16.70 -15.62 4.77
C PRO A 11 -17.83 -14.77 4.19
N LEU A 12 -17.54 -13.48 3.98
CA LEU A 12 -18.42 -12.55 3.28
C LEU A 12 -17.85 -12.35 1.88
N ASN A 13 -18.72 -12.24 0.88
CA ASN A 13 -18.32 -11.91 -0.49
C ASN A 13 -17.96 -10.41 -0.56
N ASN A 14 -16.71 -10.08 -0.24
CA ASN A 14 -16.15 -8.74 -0.32
C ASN A 14 -14.66 -8.77 -0.70
N SER A 15 -14.07 -7.59 -0.83
CA SER A 15 -12.68 -7.41 -1.28
C SER A 15 -11.64 -7.45 -0.17
N LEU A 16 -12.02 -7.72 1.09
CA LEU A 16 -11.09 -7.70 2.20
C LEU A 16 -10.03 -8.81 2.02
N ASN A 17 -8.76 -8.48 2.24
CA ASN A 17 -7.67 -9.47 2.18
C ASN A 17 -7.98 -10.64 3.17
N PRO A 18 -7.99 -11.91 2.72
CA PRO A 18 -8.36 -13.03 3.57
C PRO A 18 -7.50 -13.18 4.84
N VAL A 19 -6.25 -12.70 4.84
CA VAL A 19 -5.37 -12.72 6.02
C VAL A 19 -5.99 -12.05 7.25
N TRP A 20 -6.91 -11.11 7.06
CA TRP A 20 -7.66 -10.47 8.13
C TRP A 20 -8.56 -11.42 8.93
N ARG A 21 -8.85 -12.62 8.40
CA ARG A 21 -9.65 -13.65 9.08
C ARG A 21 -8.83 -14.45 10.08
N ASP A 22 -7.54 -14.58 9.82
CA ASP A 22 -6.60 -15.35 10.64
C ASP A 22 -5.74 -14.44 11.54
N ALA A 23 -5.66 -13.14 11.23
CA ALA A 23 -4.94 -12.16 12.02
C ALA A 23 -5.58 -11.94 13.40
N ALA A 24 -4.83 -12.24 14.46
CA ALA A 24 -5.25 -11.97 15.84
C ALA A 24 -4.92 -10.53 16.29
N LEU A 25 -3.89 -9.92 15.71
CA LEU A 25 -3.38 -8.60 16.06
C LEU A 25 -3.16 -7.77 14.80
N HIS A 26 -3.39 -6.47 14.92
CA HIS A 26 -2.99 -5.48 13.92
C HIS A 26 -1.95 -4.56 14.56
N LEU A 27 -0.70 -4.63 14.09
CA LEU A 27 0.42 -3.90 14.66
C LEU A 27 0.69 -2.65 13.82
N VAL A 28 0.81 -1.51 14.48
CA VAL A 28 1.09 -0.22 13.83
C VAL A 28 2.42 0.30 14.36
N ALA A 29 3.39 0.48 13.47
CA ALA A 29 4.61 1.21 13.74
C ALA A 29 4.44 2.66 13.28
N ALA A 30 4.77 3.62 14.15
CA ALA A 30 4.66 5.04 13.85
C ALA A 30 5.94 5.76 14.26
N GLN A 31 6.38 6.69 13.41
CA GLN A 31 7.50 7.59 13.68
C GLN A 31 7.00 9.02 13.49
N GLY A 32 7.18 9.85 14.51
CA GLY A 32 6.90 11.28 14.46
C GLY A 32 8.17 12.09 14.15
N TRP A 33 7.95 13.33 13.75
CA TRP A 33 8.95 14.39 13.57
C TRP A 33 8.28 15.75 13.88
N ASP A 34 9.08 16.78 14.13
CA ASP A 34 8.59 18.14 14.35
C ASP A 34 8.50 18.90 13.02
N ASP A 35 7.55 19.84 12.90
CA ASP A 35 7.39 20.67 11.69
C ASP A 35 8.61 21.55 11.40
N SER A 36 9.47 21.77 12.41
CA SER A 36 10.72 22.52 12.28
C SER A 36 11.93 21.64 11.92
N ASP A 37 11.77 20.32 11.86
CA ASP A 37 12.87 19.41 11.53
C ASP A 37 13.32 19.61 10.08
N ALA A 38 14.64 19.50 9.86
CA ALA A 38 15.20 19.55 8.52
C ALA A 38 14.73 18.35 7.68
N PRO A 39 14.52 18.50 6.35
CA PRO A 39 14.08 17.41 5.49
C PRO A 39 14.89 16.13 5.63
N GLU A 40 16.21 16.24 5.83
CA GLU A 40 17.11 15.10 5.99
C GLU A 40 16.83 14.28 7.25
N ILE A 41 16.39 14.95 8.33
CA ILE A 41 16.00 14.29 9.59
C ILE A 41 14.69 13.53 9.37
N ILE A 42 13.72 14.15 8.68
CA ILE A 42 12.44 13.54 8.34
C ILE A 42 12.66 12.31 7.43
N ASP A 43 13.50 12.44 6.41
CA ASP A 43 13.87 11.36 5.50
C ASP A 43 14.51 10.18 6.23
N ALA A 44 15.45 10.44 7.14
CA ALA A 44 16.10 9.40 7.93
C ALA A 44 15.11 8.71 8.88
N ALA A 45 14.15 9.45 9.44
CA ALA A 45 13.10 8.92 10.29
C ALA A 45 12.14 8.01 9.51
N VAL A 46 11.75 8.43 8.30
CA VAL A 46 10.95 7.63 7.37
C VAL A 46 11.71 6.36 6.97
N ASP A 47 12.97 6.46 6.56
CA ASP A 47 13.76 5.29 6.17
C ASP A 47 13.89 4.26 7.30
N ARG A 48 14.10 4.71 8.54
CA ARG A 48 14.14 3.80 9.70
C ARG A 48 12.79 3.12 9.95
N LEU A 49 11.68 3.84 9.78
CA LEU A 49 10.36 3.23 9.90
C LEU A 49 10.18 2.14 8.83
N MET A 50 10.51 2.46 7.58
CA MET A 50 10.24 1.61 6.42
C MET A 50 11.15 0.38 6.34
N TYR A 51 12.45 0.57 6.50
CA TYR A 51 13.48 -0.45 6.24
C TYR A 51 14.00 -1.11 7.52
N THR A 52 13.51 -0.72 8.70
CA THR A 52 13.86 -1.40 9.95
C THR A 52 12.61 -1.88 10.67
N SER A 53 11.70 -0.97 11.01
CA SER A 53 10.55 -1.34 11.85
C SER A 53 9.52 -2.18 11.10
N LEU A 54 9.10 -1.72 9.90
CA LEU A 54 8.15 -2.48 9.08
C LEU A 54 8.78 -3.74 8.50
N GLU A 55 10.07 -3.72 8.17
CA GLU A 55 10.75 -4.93 7.69
C GLU A 55 10.80 -6.01 8.76
N ALA A 56 11.09 -5.66 10.02
CA ALA A 56 11.04 -6.62 11.13
C ALA A 56 9.64 -7.24 11.31
N LEU A 57 8.57 -6.49 11.04
CA LEU A 57 7.20 -7.04 11.06
C LEU A 57 6.95 -7.99 9.89
N ARG A 58 7.49 -7.71 8.69
CA ARG A 58 7.39 -8.61 7.54
C ARG A 58 8.17 -9.91 7.76
N GLU A 59 9.35 -9.82 8.37
CA GLU A 59 10.15 -11.00 8.73
C GLU A 59 9.48 -11.86 9.81
N LEU A 60 8.76 -11.23 10.75
CA LEU A 60 8.04 -11.92 11.81
C LEU A 60 6.90 -12.81 11.28
N ASP A 61 6.14 -12.33 10.28
CA ASP A 61 5.11 -13.11 9.59
C ASP A 61 5.06 -12.76 8.09
N PRO A 62 5.83 -13.50 7.25
CA PRO A 62 5.90 -13.25 5.80
C PRO A 62 4.58 -13.56 5.06
N THR A 63 3.64 -14.24 5.71
CA THR A 63 2.34 -14.62 5.12
C THR A 63 1.21 -13.66 5.49
N SER A 64 1.50 -12.70 6.36
CA SER A 64 0.56 -11.67 6.78
C SER A 64 0.24 -10.67 5.66
N GLY A 65 -0.49 -9.61 6.02
CA GLY A 65 -0.77 -8.50 5.11
C GLY A 65 -0.66 -7.16 5.83
N ALA A 66 -0.86 -6.10 5.06
CA ALA A 66 -0.78 -4.73 5.54
C ALA A 66 -2.12 -4.02 5.33
N TYR A 67 -2.40 -3.03 6.19
CA TYR A 67 -3.62 -2.26 6.09
C TYR A 67 -3.42 -1.02 5.25
N LEU A 68 -4.01 -1.01 4.05
CA LEU A 68 -3.81 0.05 3.06
C LEU A 68 -4.08 1.48 3.58
N ASN A 69 -5.01 1.65 4.53
CA ASN A 69 -5.45 2.96 5.00
C ASN A 69 -4.50 3.59 6.03
N GLU A 70 -3.55 2.83 6.56
CA GLU A 70 -2.57 3.31 7.55
C GLU A 70 -1.16 3.45 6.97
N LEU A 71 -0.97 3.06 5.71
CA LEU A 71 0.27 3.35 5.02
C LEU A 71 0.32 4.84 4.67
N ARG A 72 1.25 5.57 5.26
CA ARG A 72 1.61 6.91 4.79
C ARG A 72 2.54 6.78 3.59
N LEU A 73 2.17 7.46 2.51
CA LEU A 73 3.04 7.67 1.36
C LEU A 73 3.76 9.00 1.58
N CYS A 74 5.08 8.95 1.75
CA CYS A 74 5.89 10.15 1.82
C CYS A 74 6.14 10.67 0.39
N SER A 75 5.57 11.83 0.09
CA SER A 75 5.60 12.49 -1.22
C SER A 75 7.00 12.96 -1.67
N GLN A 76 8.02 12.91 -0.80
CA GLN A 76 9.30 13.58 -1.04
C GLN A 76 10.32 12.76 -1.82
N ARG A 77 10.15 11.43 -1.95
CA ARG A 77 10.98 10.62 -2.85
C ARG A 77 10.18 10.21 -4.06
N SER A 78 10.60 10.74 -5.20
CA SER A 78 10.17 10.47 -6.57
C SER A 78 10.36 9.05 -7.06
N GLN A 79 10.93 8.18 -6.24
CA GLN A 79 11.06 6.80 -6.61
C GLN A 79 9.78 6.09 -6.18
N ALA A 80 9.02 5.67 -7.20
CA ALA A 80 7.99 4.64 -7.17
C ALA A 80 8.48 3.27 -6.64
N SER A 81 9.52 3.26 -5.80
CA SER A 81 9.91 2.22 -4.86
C SER A 81 8.84 2.18 -3.78
N THR A 82 7.76 1.52 -4.12
CA THR A 82 6.62 1.23 -3.27
C THR A 82 7.08 0.94 -1.84
N PHE A 83 6.77 1.87 -0.93
CA PHE A 83 7.02 1.76 0.52
C PHE A 83 6.61 0.40 1.12
N GLU A 84 5.67 -0.28 0.46
CA GLU A 84 5.31 -1.66 0.75
C GLU A 84 5.73 -2.59 -0.42
N PRO A 85 6.89 -3.26 -0.36
CA PRO A 85 7.26 -4.25 -1.37
C PRO A 85 6.16 -5.29 -1.55
N GLY A 86 5.72 -5.52 -2.79
CA GLY A 86 4.63 -6.46 -3.07
C GLY A 86 3.25 -6.01 -2.55
N TRP A 87 3.00 -4.69 -2.50
CA TRP A 87 1.74 -4.08 -2.03
C TRP A 87 0.46 -4.73 -2.56
N GLN A 88 0.47 -5.26 -3.79
CA GLN A 88 -0.69 -5.96 -4.35
C GLN A 88 -1.10 -7.14 -3.46
N THR A 89 -0.12 -7.93 -3.02
CA THR A 89 -0.33 -9.09 -2.16
C THR A 89 -0.57 -8.67 -0.72
N SER A 90 0.20 -7.73 -0.17
CA SER A 90 0.04 -7.35 1.24
C SER A 90 -1.30 -6.65 1.49
N PHE A 91 -1.80 -5.81 0.57
CA PHE A 91 -3.07 -5.10 0.74
C PHE A 91 -4.29 -5.89 0.30
N PHE A 92 -4.19 -6.61 -0.83
CA PHE A 92 -5.35 -7.25 -1.46
C PHE A 92 -5.25 -8.77 -1.50
N GLY A 93 -4.06 -9.34 -1.35
CA GLY A 93 -3.82 -10.77 -1.36
C GLY A 93 -4.31 -11.43 -2.64
N VAL A 94 -4.92 -12.61 -2.48
CA VAL A 94 -5.49 -13.40 -3.58
C VAL A 94 -6.61 -12.68 -4.35
N ASN A 95 -7.18 -11.60 -3.79
CA ASN A 95 -8.25 -10.85 -4.45
C ASN A 95 -7.73 -9.91 -5.55
N TYR A 96 -6.42 -9.60 -5.58
CA TYR A 96 -5.87 -8.60 -6.49
C TYR A 96 -6.22 -8.83 -7.98
N PRO A 97 -6.11 -10.05 -8.55
CA PRO A 97 -6.44 -10.28 -9.96
C PRO A 97 -7.91 -9.98 -10.28
N LEU A 98 -8.83 -10.35 -9.40
CA LEU A 98 -10.26 -10.08 -9.57
C LEU A 98 -10.55 -8.57 -9.46
N LEU A 99 -9.93 -7.89 -8.49
CA LEU A 99 -10.06 -6.44 -8.35
C LEU A 99 -9.51 -5.72 -9.58
N ARG A 100 -8.38 -6.17 -10.14
CA ARG A 100 -7.79 -5.61 -11.36
C ARG A 100 -8.70 -5.79 -12.57
N PHE A 101 -9.36 -6.94 -12.68
CA PHE A 101 -10.38 -7.20 -13.70
C PHE A 101 -11.58 -6.24 -13.55
N ILE A 102 -12.09 -6.06 -12.33
CA ILE A 102 -13.19 -5.12 -12.05
C ILE A 102 -12.76 -3.69 -12.40
N LYS A 103 -11.56 -3.27 -12.00
CA LYS A 103 -10.99 -1.96 -12.34
C LYS A 103 -10.94 -1.74 -13.85
N ALA A 104 -10.44 -2.70 -14.62
CA ALA A 104 -10.41 -2.62 -16.09
C ALA A 104 -11.80 -2.50 -16.71
N ARG A 105 -12.82 -3.14 -16.12
CA ARG A 105 -14.20 -3.09 -16.60
C ARG A 105 -14.85 -1.72 -16.37
N TYR A 106 -14.62 -1.11 -15.21
CA TYR A 106 -15.33 0.11 -14.79
C TYR A 106 -14.53 1.39 -15.01
N ASP A 107 -13.20 1.32 -15.05
CA ASP A 107 -12.31 2.42 -15.37
C ASP A 107 -11.21 1.97 -16.35
N PRO A 108 -11.58 1.70 -17.62
CA PRO A 108 -10.67 1.17 -18.63
C PRO A 108 -9.54 2.14 -19.04
N ASN A 109 -9.72 3.43 -18.75
CA ASN A 109 -8.75 4.47 -19.10
C ASN A 109 -7.83 4.85 -17.93
N ASP A 110 -8.02 4.22 -16.76
CA ASP A 110 -7.33 4.52 -15.51
C ASP A 110 -7.47 5.99 -15.06
N LEU A 111 -8.67 6.57 -15.24
CA LEU A 111 -8.95 7.96 -14.84
C LEU A 111 -8.82 8.13 -13.31
N LEU A 112 -9.27 7.14 -12.54
CA LEU A 112 -9.21 7.14 -11.09
C LEU A 112 -7.90 6.49 -10.65
N TRP A 113 -6.83 7.28 -10.59
CA TRP A 113 -5.52 6.82 -10.15
C TRP A 113 -5.20 7.32 -8.74
N CYS A 114 -4.59 6.45 -7.95
CA CYS A 114 -3.95 6.80 -6.69
C CYS A 114 -2.77 5.84 -6.43
N PRO A 115 -1.75 6.24 -5.66
CA PRO A 115 -0.62 5.37 -5.43
C PRO A 115 -1.06 4.13 -4.64
N ASN A 116 -0.57 2.96 -5.04
CA ASN A 116 -0.90 1.63 -4.50
C ASN A 116 -2.40 1.26 -4.53
N CYS A 117 -3.18 1.95 -5.37
CA CYS A 117 -4.54 1.55 -5.68
C CYS A 117 -4.54 0.48 -6.76
N VAL A 118 -5.60 -0.33 -6.83
CA VAL A 118 -5.74 -1.38 -7.83
C VAL A 118 -5.53 -0.83 -9.25
N GLY A 119 -4.54 -1.35 -9.98
CA GLY A 119 -4.19 -0.92 -11.33
C GLY A 119 -3.20 0.25 -11.40
N SER A 120 -2.74 0.79 -10.26
CA SER A 120 -1.81 1.93 -10.22
C SER A 120 -0.46 1.63 -10.86
N GLU A 121 -0.05 0.36 -10.94
CA GLU A 121 1.17 -0.11 -11.60
C GLU A 121 1.23 0.21 -13.09
N GLY A 122 0.09 0.54 -13.72
CA GLY A 122 0.03 1.02 -15.10
C GLY A 122 0.62 2.41 -15.29
N TRP A 123 0.96 3.12 -14.22
CA TRP A 123 1.43 4.50 -14.23
C TRP A 123 2.60 4.73 -13.27
N VAL A 124 3.41 5.74 -13.59
CA VAL A 124 4.55 6.21 -12.80
C VAL A 124 4.39 7.70 -12.57
N GLN A 125 4.40 8.11 -11.30
CA GLN A 125 4.46 9.51 -10.90
C GLN A 125 5.92 9.98 -10.97
N GLN A 126 6.16 11.12 -11.63
CA GLN A 126 7.49 11.70 -11.80
C GLN A 126 7.73 12.86 -10.80
N GLU A 127 8.99 13.30 -10.70
CA GLU A 127 9.45 14.41 -9.83
C GLU A 127 8.66 15.71 -10.04
N GLU A 128 8.27 15.98 -11.28
CA GLU A 128 7.54 17.20 -11.66
C GLU A 128 6.01 17.05 -11.49
N GLU A 129 5.57 16.15 -10.61
CA GLU A 129 4.15 15.82 -10.33
C GLU A 129 3.36 15.33 -11.56
N THR A 130 4.03 14.96 -12.66
CA THR A 130 3.37 14.40 -13.84
C THR A 130 3.14 12.90 -13.69
N LEU A 131 2.01 12.42 -14.22
CA LEU A 131 1.66 10.99 -14.22
C LEU A 131 1.78 10.43 -15.64
N CYS A 132 2.69 9.47 -15.83
CA CYS A 132 2.98 8.85 -17.12
C CYS A 132 2.64 7.37 -17.13
N ARG A 133 2.21 6.80 -18.26
CA ARG A 133 1.99 5.33 -18.36
C ARG A 133 3.32 4.60 -18.20
N ALA A 134 3.34 3.56 -17.36
CA ALA A 134 4.53 2.74 -17.07
C ALA A 134 5.05 1.98 -18.30
N PHE A 135 4.16 1.67 -19.25
CA PHE A 135 4.50 1.04 -20.52
C PHE A 135 3.68 1.66 -21.66
N ARG A 136 4.35 2.05 -22.74
CA ARG A 136 3.74 2.32 -24.06
C ARG A 136 4.33 1.31 -25.05
N PRO A 137 3.59 0.28 -25.48
CA PRO A 137 3.99 -0.45 -26.66
C PRO A 137 3.90 0.51 -27.87
N LEU A 138 4.93 0.49 -28.72
CA LEU A 138 4.92 1.14 -30.04
C LEU A 138 3.83 0.53 -30.93
#